data_AF-A0A3A8PTG4-F1
#
_entry.id   AF-A0A3A8PTG4-F1
#
_cell.length_a   1.000
_cell.length_b   1.000
_cell.length_c   1.000
_cell.angle_alpha   90.00
_cell.angle_beta   90.00
_cell.angle_gamma   90.00
#
_symmetry.space_group_name_H-M   'P 1'
#
loop_
_entity.id
_entity.type
_entity.pdbx_description
1 polymer ?
#
loop_
_entity_poly.entity_id
_entity_poly.type
_entity_poly.pdbx_seq_one_letter_code
_entity_poly.pdbx_strand_id
1 'polypeptide(L)'
;MRSNSAKGESDYLAAAVSIPSAPRPLQELQGQYLAFIYAYTKLNRRPPAEADMQRYFGTAAPTVHRIVLELERRGLIRRSAGQARSIELLLAPELLPVLR
;
A
#
# COMPACT_ATOMS: atom_id res chain seq x y z
N MET A 1 11.89 -55.06 -13.13
CA MET A 1 12.22 -54.89 -11.70
C MET A 1 13.20 -53.73 -11.56
N ARG A 2 12.91 -52.80 -10.64
CA ARG A 2 13.84 -52.00 -9.80
C ARG A 2 15.13 -51.50 -10.50
N SER A 3 15.15 -50.23 -10.93
CA SER A 3 15.67 -49.07 -10.18
C SER A 3 17.12 -48.75 -10.55
N ASN A 4 17.37 -47.56 -11.12
CA ASN A 4 18.47 -46.74 -10.64
C ASN A 4 18.33 -45.26 -11.02
N SER A 5 18.67 -44.46 -10.01
CA SER A 5 18.59 -43.02 -9.89
C SER A 5 19.64 -42.31 -10.75
N ALA A 6 19.25 -41.24 -11.44
CA ALA A 6 20.15 -40.18 -11.87
C ALA A 6 19.53 -38.84 -11.48
N LYS A 7 20.08 -38.28 -10.41
CA LYS A 7 19.95 -36.89 -9.97
C LYS A 7 20.36 -35.92 -11.09
N GLY A 8 19.71 -34.77 -11.13
CA GLY A 8 20.13 -33.59 -11.88
C GLY A 8 19.00 -33.03 -12.73
N GLU A 9 18.93 -31.71 -12.88
CA GLU A 9 17.99 -30.97 -13.75
C GLU A 9 16.68 -30.43 -13.15
N SER A 10 16.49 -30.49 -11.82
CA SER A 10 15.42 -29.72 -11.15
C SER A 10 15.93 -28.39 -10.54
N ASP A 11 17.10 -27.93 -10.95
CA ASP A 11 17.70 -26.63 -10.58
C ASP A 11 16.99 -25.43 -11.22
N TYR A 12 15.76 -25.59 -11.72
CA TYR A 12 14.90 -24.49 -12.14
C TYR A 12 14.23 -23.77 -10.95
N LEU A 13 14.97 -23.62 -9.85
CA LEU A 13 14.79 -22.57 -8.85
C LEU A 13 15.88 -21.53 -9.09
N ALA A 14 15.55 -20.29 -9.50
CA ALA A 14 16.41 -19.16 -9.12
C ALA A 14 15.85 -17.74 -9.39
N ALA A 15 14.87 -17.51 -10.27
CA ALA A 15 14.55 -16.13 -10.64
C ALA A 15 13.04 -15.79 -10.64
N ALA A 16 12.65 -15.13 -9.54
CA ALA A 16 11.76 -13.98 -9.53
C ALA A 16 10.24 -14.12 -9.35
N VAL A 17 9.73 -15.21 -8.76
CA VAL A 17 8.45 -15.11 -8.03
C VAL A 17 8.75 -14.93 -6.55
N SER A 18 8.99 -13.69 -6.14
CA SER A 18 8.93 -13.32 -4.73
C SER A 18 7.49 -13.50 -4.26
N ILE A 19 7.17 -14.69 -3.75
CA ILE A 19 5.96 -14.90 -2.94
C ILE A 19 6.20 -14.14 -1.63
N PRO A 20 5.49 -13.05 -1.33
CA PRO A 20 5.62 -12.42 -0.03
C PRO A 20 4.86 -13.29 0.99
N SER A 21 5.60 -14.13 1.71
CA SER A 21 5.10 -15.13 2.66
C SER A 21 4.80 -14.58 4.06
N ALA A 22 4.57 -13.28 4.23
CA ALA A 22 4.19 -12.70 5.52
C ALA A 22 3.31 -11.46 5.33
N PRO A 23 2.35 -11.20 6.25
CA PRO A 23 1.74 -9.88 6.36
C PRO A 23 2.87 -8.89 6.62
N ARG A 24 3.15 -8.02 5.65
CA ARG A 24 4.06 -6.90 5.86
C ARG A 24 3.19 -5.82 6.47
N PRO A 25 3.30 -5.53 7.78
CA PRO A 25 2.38 -4.60 8.45
C PRO A 25 2.34 -3.22 7.77
N LEU A 26 3.46 -2.84 7.14
CA LEU A 26 3.57 -1.62 6.35
C LEU A 26 2.69 -1.62 5.07
N GLN A 27 2.50 -2.78 4.44
CA GLN A 27 1.66 -2.92 3.24
C GLN A 27 0.19 -2.95 3.57
N GLU A 28 -0.15 -3.60 4.70
CA GLU A 28 -1.48 -3.52 5.27
C GLU A 28 -1.82 -2.06 5.64
N LEU A 29 -0.88 -1.36 6.29
CA LEU A 29 -1.04 0.05 6.66
C LEU A 29 -1.18 0.96 5.43
N GLN A 30 -0.41 0.74 4.37
CA GLN A 30 -0.56 1.47 3.09
C GLN A 30 -1.98 1.30 2.51
N GLY A 31 -2.52 0.08 2.55
CA GLY A 31 -3.90 -0.19 2.17
C GLY A 31 -4.91 0.59 3.02
N GLN A 32 -4.70 0.65 4.34
CA GLN A 32 -5.54 1.42 5.25
C GLN A 32 -5.50 2.93 4.98
N TYR A 33 -4.35 3.49 4.59
CA TYR A 33 -4.27 4.90 4.20
C TYR A 33 -5.09 5.19 2.93
N LEU A 34 -5.07 4.29 1.95
CA LEU A 34 -5.89 4.42 0.74
C LEU A 34 -7.39 4.36 1.07
N ALA A 35 -7.79 3.40 1.92
CA ALA A 35 -9.17 3.29 2.40
C ALA A 35 -9.62 4.54 3.18
N PHE A 36 -8.73 5.09 4.02
CA PHE A 36 -8.99 6.32 4.76
C PHE A 36 -9.16 7.54 3.84
N ILE A 37 -8.30 7.70 2.82
CA ILE A 37 -8.42 8.79 1.84
C ILE A 37 -9.79 8.74 1.15
N TYR A 38 -10.24 7.56 0.73
CA TYR A 38 -11.56 7.38 0.13
C TYR A 38 -12.69 7.73 1.10
N ALA A 39 -12.68 7.14 2.30
CA ALA A 39 -13.73 7.33 3.30
C ALA A 39 -13.83 8.80 3.75
N TYR A 40 -12.70 9.44 4.04
CA TYR A 40 -12.63 10.84 4.42
C TYR A 40 -13.17 11.73 3.30
N THR A 41 -12.78 11.50 2.05
CA THR A 41 -13.24 12.29 0.90
C THR A 41 -14.74 12.13 0.68
N LYS A 42 -15.25 10.90 0.79
CA LYS A 42 -16.68 10.61 0.65
C LYS A 42 -17.52 11.31 1.73
N LEU A 43 -17.07 11.27 2.98
CA LEU A 43 -17.78 11.84 4.11
C LEU A 43 -17.69 13.37 4.15
N ASN A 44 -16.48 13.91 3.97
CA ASN A 44 -16.19 15.33 4.19
C ASN A 44 -16.24 16.16 2.91
N ARG A 45 -16.46 15.54 1.74
CA ARG A 45 -16.47 16.18 0.41
C ARG A 45 -15.19 16.95 0.08
N ARG A 46 -14.09 16.57 0.73
CA ARG A 46 -12.76 17.14 0.55
C ARG A 46 -11.71 16.08 0.89
N PRO A 47 -10.56 16.05 0.20
CA PRO A 47 -9.51 15.11 0.54
C PRO A 47 -8.84 15.45 1.89
N PRO A 48 -8.25 14.46 2.57
CA PRO A 48 -7.54 14.68 3.83
C PRO A 48 -6.23 15.45 3.62
N ALA A 49 -5.81 16.18 4.65
CA ALA A 49 -4.42 16.59 4.81
C ALA A 49 -3.63 15.49 5.56
N GLU A 50 -2.30 15.54 5.51
CA GLU A 50 -1.45 14.63 6.30
C GLU A 50 -1.80 14.69 7.80
N ALA A 51 -2.13 15.87 8.33
CA ALA A 51 -2.56 16.04 9.72
C ALA A 51 -3.86 15.29 10.07
N ASP A 52 -4.77 15.10 9.13
CA ASP A 52 -5.97 14.29 9.34
C ASP A 52 -5.60 12.81 9.51
N MET A 53 -4.64 12.33 8.71
CA MET A 53 -4.11 10.96 8.81
C MET A 53 -3.32 10.74 10.10
N GLN A 54 -2.52 11.72 10.52
CA GLN A 54 -1.81 11.67 11.81
C GLN A 54 -2.78 11.48 12.97
N ARG A 55 -3.89 12.24 12.98
CA ARG A 55 -4.92 12.16 14.02
C ARG A 55 -5.65 10.82 14.00
N TYR A 56 -6.04 10.31 12.83
CA TYR A 56 -6.76 9.05 12.71
C TYR A 56 -5.89 7.84 13.09
N PHE A 57 -4.67 7.77 12.56
CA PHE A 57 -3.77 6.62 12.74
C PHE A 57 -2.83 6.73 13.95
N GLY A 58 -2.89 7.82 14.72
CA GLY A 58 -1.94 8.08 15.82
C GLY A 58 -0.47 8.07 15.38
N THR A 59 -0.21 8.43 14.12
CA THR A 59 1.10 8.28 13.48
C THR A 59 1.83 9.62 13.42
N ALA A 60 3.15 9.62 13.62
CA ALA A 60 3.99 10.82 13.56
C ALA A 60 4.03 11.42 12.12
N ALA A 61 4.15 12.75 12.02
CA ALA A 61 4.22 13.49 10.77
C ALA A 61 5.22 12.93 9.74
N PRO A 62 6.50 12.67 10.08
CA PRO A 62 7.46 12.14 9.10
C PRO A 62 7.06 10.77 8.54
N THR A 63 6.38 9.95 9.33
CA THR A 63 5.90 8.62 8.89
C THR A 63 4.74 8.75 7.93
N VAL A 64 3.76 9.61 8.24
CA VAL A 64 2.65 9.92 7.31
C VAL A 64 3.19 10.42 5.99
N HIS A 65 4.09 11.39 6.03
CA HIS A 65 4.72 11.96 4.84
C HIS A 65 5.37 10.88 3.97
N ARG A 66 6.18 10.00 4.58
CA ARG A 66 6.83 8.89 3.87
C ARG A 66 5.82 7.91 3.26
N ILE A 67 4.73 7.60 3.94
CA ILE A 67 3.67 6.73 3.40
C ILE A 67 3.01 7.40 2.20
N VAL A 68 2.67 8.68 2.29
CA VAL A 68 2.07 9.44 1.18
C VAL A 68 3.00 9.47 -0.04
N LEU A 69 4.29 9.73 0.16
CA LEU A 69 5.28 9.68 -0.93
C LEU A 69 5.37 8.30 -1.58
N GLU A 70 5.32 7.23 -0.78
CA GLU A 70 5.36 5.87 -1.31
C GLU A 70 4.09 5.51 -2.10
N LEU A 71 2.91 5.95 -1.66
CA LEU A 71 1.66 5.76 -2.40
C LEU A 71 1.68 6.53 -3.72
N GLU A 72 2.21 7.75 -3.74
CA GLU A 72 2.39 8.57 -4.95
C GLU A 72 3.39 7.92 -5.91
N ARG A 73 4.56 7.49 -5.41
CA ARG A 73 5.59 6.78 -6.20
C ARG A 73 5.05 5.51 -6.86
N ARG A 74 4.12 4.82 -6.20
CA ARG A 74 3.44 3.62 -6.71
C ARG A 74 2.28 3.93 -7.65
N GLY A 75 1.94 5.20 -7.90
CA GLY A 75 0.85 5.61 -8.77
C GLY A 75 -0.54 5.32 -8.21
N LEU A 76 -0.67 5.13 -6.89
CA LEU A 76 -1.94 4.83 -6.22
C LEU A 76 -2.70 6.09 -5.85
N ILE A 77 -1.98 7.22 -5.71
CA ILE A 77 -2.52 8.55 -5.47
C ILE A 77 -1.78 9.58 -6.33
N ARG A 78 -2.37 10.77 -6.47
CA ARG A 78 -1.72 12.00 -6.95
C ARG A 78 -1.80 13.07 -5.85
N ARG A 79 -0.84 13.99 -5.80
CA ARG A 79 -0.91 15.19 -4.97
C ARG A 79 -0.12 16.37 -5.57
N SER A 80 -0.32 17.55 -5.00
CA SER A 80 0.52 18.73 -5.23
C SER A 80 1.44 18.92 -4.02
N ALA A 81 2.76 18.97 -4.23
CA ALA A 81 3.70 19.16 -3.14
C ALA A 81 3.48 20.50 -2.42
N GLY A 82 3.49 20.49 -1.08
CA GLY A 82 3.27 21.69 -0.26
C GLY A 82 1.82 22.16 -0.19
N GLN A 83 0.89 21.56 -0.92
CA GLN A 83 -0.53 21.93 -0.88
C GLN A 83 -1.30 20.96 0.02
N ALA A 84 -1.86 21.47 1.10
CA ALA A 84 -2.77 20.69 1.93
C ALA A 84 -4.04 20.33 1.14
N ARG A 85 -4.59 19.13 1.40
CA ARG A 85 -5.86 18.68 0.81
C ARG A 85 -5.82 18.66 -0.73
N SER A 86 -4.72 18.20 -1.31
CA SER A 86 -4.57 17.99 -2.76
C SER A 86 -4.52 16.50 -3.13
N ILE A 87 -4.74 15.58 -2.17
CA ILE A 87 -4.56 14.15 -2.42
C ILE A 87 -5.75 13.62 -3.21
N GLU A 88 -5.48 13.03 -4.37
CA GLU A 88 -6.45 12.35 -5.21
C GLU A 88 -6.17 10.85 -5.21
N LEU A 89 -7.19 10.03 -4.96
CA LEU A 89 -7.08 8.58 -5.05
C LEU A 89 -7.25 8.13 -6.50
N LEU A 90 -6.34 7.28 -6.98
CA LEU A 90 -6.35 6.77 -8.36
C LEU A 90 -6.89 5.33 -8.48
N LEU A 91 -7.32 4.74 -7.36
CA LEU A 91 -7.87 3.39 -7.30
C LEU A 91 -9.40 3.40 -7.29
N ALA A 92 -9.98 2.38 -7.93
CA ALA A 92 -11.40 2.10 -7.83
C ALA A 92 -11.76 1.64 -6.39
N PRO A 93 -12.91 2.04 -5.83
CA PRO A 93 -13.29 1.71 -4.46
C PRO A 93 -13.31 0.21 -4.13
N GLU A 94 -13.57 -0.63 -5.13
CA GLU A 94 -13.68 -2.09 -5.00
C GLU A 94 -12.32 -2.76 -4.72
N LEU A 95 -11.23 -2.06 -5.03
CA LEU A 95 -9.85 -2.52 -4.78
C LEU A 95 -9.34 -2.11 -3.40
N LEU A 96 -10.09 -1.29 -2.67
CA LEU A 96 -9.69 -0.81 -1.36
C LEU A 96 -10.00 -1.87 -0.30
N PRO A 97 -9.10 -2.06 0.68
CA PRO A 97 -9.42 -2.87 1.83
C PRO A 97 -10.50 -2.17 2.66
N VAL A 98 -11.20 -2.94 3.49
CA VAL A 98 -12.05 -2.38 4.54
C VAL A 98 -11.17 -1.52 5.48
N LEU A 99 -11.62 -0.29 5.73
CA LEU A 99 -11.01 0.59 6.72
C LEU A 99 -11.27 0.02 8.12
N ARG A 100 -10.21 -0.26 8.87
CA ARG A 100 -10.25 -0.85 10.21
C ARG A 100 -10.07 0.20 11.30
#